data_AF-A0AAD1R8W5-F1
#
_entry.id   AF-A0AAD1R8W5-F1
#
_cell.length_a   1.000
_cell.length_b   1.000
_cell.length_c   1.000
_cell.angle_alpha   90.00
_cell.angle_beta   90.00
_cell.angle_gamma   90.00
#
_symmetry.space_group_name_H-M   'P 1'
#
loop_
_entity.id
_entity.type
_entity.pdbx_description
1 polymer ?
#
loop_
_entity_poly.entity_id
_entity_poly.type
_entity_poly.pdbx_seq_one_letter_code
_entity_poly.pdbx_strand_id
1 'polypeptide(L)'
;MSPECKKHFIQDTCFYECSPNLGPWIQAVDSSWRKERILDVPLCQEDCEDWYNDCKRDYTCKDNWHVGWNWTGGINKCPEGSQCRTIGDVYGSASNFCETVWSNSYKYTTHKRGSGQCLQVWFNVTDGNPNVKVAEYYAKLRGGANVPQVGLLLLVSLTAMGILNFD
;
A
#
# COMPACT_ATOMS: atom_id res chain seq x y z
N MET A 1 -25.16 1.47 4.61
CA MET A 1 -24.20 0.74 3.77
C MET A 1 -24.77 -0.64 3.49
N SER A 2 -24.83 -1.03 2.23
CA SER A 2 -25.26 -2.35 1.76
C SER A 2 -24.28 -3.44 2.22
N PRO A 3 -24.72 -4.70 2.32
CA PRO A 3 -23.84 -5.83 2.65
C PRO A 3 -22.66 -5.97 1.68
N GLU A 4 -22.90 -5.76 0.37
CA GLU A 4 -21.86 -5.89 -0.65
C GLU A 4 -20.77 -4.83 -0.52
N CYS A 5 -21.12 -3.59 -0.20
CA CYS A 5 -20.11 -2.58 0.10
C CYS A 5 -19.41 -2.87 1.43
N LYS A 6 -20.17 -3.24 2.47
CA LYS A 6 -19.63 -3.43 3.83
C LYS A 6 -18.60 -4.55 3.92
N LYS A 7 -18.75 -5.65 3.16
CA LYS A 7 -17.80 -6.78 3.19
C LYS A 7 -16.38 -6.33 2.81
N HIS A 8 -16.24 -5.34 1.92
CA HIS A 8 -14.93 -4.81 1.52
C HIS A 8 -14.26 -4.01 2.64
N PHE A 9 -15.01 -3.17 3.36
CA PHE A 9 -14.48 -2.47 4.54
C PHE A 9 -14.08 -3.43 5.66
N ILE A 10 -14.80 -4.55 5.82
CA ILE A 10 -14.41 -5.61 6.76
C ILE A 10 -13.10 -6.26 6.28
N GLN A 11 -12.99 -6.61 5.00
CA GLN A 11 -11.80 -7.25 4.46
C GLN A 11 -10.57 -6.33 4.48
N ASP A 12 -10.74 -5.04 4.21
CA ASP A 12 -9.74 -3.99 4.39
C ASP A 12 -9.24 -3.95 5.84
N THR A 13 -10.16 -3.98 6.82
CA THR A 13 -9.80 -4.05 8.24
C THR A 13 -9.00 -5.32 8.56
N CYS A 14 -9.44 -6.48 8.07
CA CYS A 14 -8.67 -7.73 8.22
C CYS A 14 -7.27 -7.62 7.61
N PHE A 15 -7.15 -7.03 6.43
CA PHE A 15 -5.86 -6.88 5.76
C PHE A 15 -4.94 -5.91 6.53
N TYR A 16 -5.45 -4.75 6.95
CA TYR A 16 -4.70 -3.76 7.71
C TYR A 16 -4.23 -4.30 9.07
N GLU A 17 -5.10 -4.98 9.80
CA GLU A 17 -4.80 -5.44 11.16
C GLU A 17 -4.04 -6.77 11.19
N CYS A 18 -4.17 -7.63 10.17
CA CYS A 18 -3.64 -9.00 10.21
C CYS A 18 -2.51 -9.28 9.21
N SER A 19 -2.33 -8.47 8.15
CA SER A 19 -1.35 -8.80 7.11
C SER A 19 0.08 -8.61 7.61
N PRO A 20 0.91 -9.68 7.67
CA PRO A 20 2.32 -9.55 8.04
C PRO A 20 3.18 -9.05 6.87
N ASN A 21 2.57 -8.78 5.71
CA ASN A 21 3.27 -8.48 4.46
C ASN A 21 3.23 -6.98 4.10
N LEU A 22 2.78 -6.14 5.03
CA LEU A 22 2.70 -4.68 4.85
C LEU A 22 4.02 -3.95 5.14
N GLY A 23 5.01 -4.64 5.69
CA GLY A 23 6.29 -4.06 6.13
C GLY A 23 6.93 -3.04 5.17
N PRO A 24 7.03 -3.30 3.85
CA PRO A 24 7.62 -2.35 2.92
C PRO A 24 6.90 -1.00 2.83
N TRP A 25 5.67 -0.86 3.32
CA TRP A 25 4.87 0.37 3.22
C TRP A 25 4.57 1.02 4.57
N ILE A 26 5.12 0.47 5.65
CA ILE A 26 5.01 1.07 6.98
C ILE A 26 5.86 2.35 7.03
N GLN A 27 5.25 3.44 7.50
CA GLN A 27 5.91 4.71 7.73
C GLN A 27 5.57 5.24 9.12
N ALA A 28 6.54 5.87 9.77
CA ALA A 28 6.34 6.55 11.03
C ALA A 28 5.40 7.75 10.85
N VAL A 29 4.52 7.97 11.83
CA VAL A 29 3.62 9.12 11.87
C VAL A 29 3.61 9.74 13.25
N ASP A 30 3.54 11.07 13.27
CA ASP A 30 3.34 11.82 14.51
C ASP A 30 1.84 11.92 14.77
N SER A 31 1.30 10.92 15.47
CA SER A 31 -0.11 10.84 15.84
C SER A 31 -0.25 10.39 17.30
N SER A 32 -1.27 10.91 17.98
CA SER A 32 -1.53 10.61 19.39
C SER A 32 -1.92 9.15 19.66
N TRP A 33 -2.35 8.41 18.65
CA TRP A 33 -2.93 7.06 18.80
C TRP A 33 -2.22 5.96 17.99
N ARG A 34 -1.31 6.31 17.08
CA ARG A 34 -0.49 5.35 16.32
C ARG A 34 0.88 5.95 16.03
N LYS A 35 1.93 5.14 16.18
CA LYS A 35 3.32 5.56 15.85
C LYS A 35 3.68 5.30 14.39
N GLU A 36 2.95 4.40 13.75
CA GLU A 36 3.19 3.96 12.39
C GLU A 36 1.85 3.76 11.67
N ARG A 37 1.89 3.81 10.33
CA ARG A 37 0.78 3.43 9.46
C ARG A 37 1.31 2.93 8.12
N ILE A 38 0.45 2.33 7.33
CA ILE A 38 0.73 2.09 5.92
C ILE A 38 0.50 3.34 5.08
N LEU A 39 1.33 3.51 4.05
CA LEU A 39 1.18 4.52 3.00
C LEU A 39 1.57 3.94 1.64
N ASP A 40 0.80 4.31 0.61
CA ASP A 40 1.01 3.92 -0.79
C ASP A 40 1.11 2.40 -1.03
N VAL A 41 0.33 1.62 -0.29
CA VAL A 41 0.23 0.17 -0.50
C VAL A 41 -0.35 -0.11 -1.90
N PRO A 42 0.37 -0.81 -2.80
CA PRO A 42 -0.05 -1.01 -4.18
C PRO A 42 -1.20 -2.01 -4.23
N LEU A 43 -2.43 -1.51 -4.23
CA LEU A 43 -3.62 -2.36 -4.29
C LEU A 43 -3.79 -2.87 -5.73
N CYS A 44 -4.09 -4.16 -5.87
CA CYS A 44 -4.38 -4.72 -7.20
C CYS A 44 -5.60 -4.03 -7.82
N GLN A 45 -5.57 -3.92 -9.16
CA GLN A 45 -6.61 -3.24 -9.92
C GLN A 45 -8.01 -3.77 -9.57
N GLU A 46 -8.18 -5.09 -9.63
CA GLU A 46 -9.48 -5.72 -9.38
C GLU A 46 -9.99 -5.46 -7.96
N ASP A 47 -9.13 -5.53 -6.94
CA ASP A 47 -9.54 -5.29 -5.54
C ASP A 47 -10.09 -3.88 -5.35
N CYS A 48 -9.44 -2.88 -5.94
CA CYS A 48 -9.93 -1.51 -5.85
C CYS A 48 -11.20 -1.28 -6.68
N GLU A 49 -11.23 -1.81 -7.92
CA GLU A 49 -12.39 -1.66 -8.80
C GLU A 49 -13.63 -2.40 -8.26
N ASP A 50 -13.48 -3.62 -7.74
CA ASP A 50 -14.55 -4.41 -7.14
C ASP A 50 -15.12 -3.69 -5.92
N TRP A 51 -14.24 -3.18 -5.02
CA TRP A 51 -14.66 -2.43 -3.84
C TRP A 51 -15.45 -1.18 -4.23
N TYR A 52 -14.92 -0.36 -5.14
CA TYR A 52 -15.62 0.82 -5.60
C TYR A 52 -16.95 0.48 -6.29
N ASN A 53 -16.99 -0.55 -7.14
CA ASN A 53 -18.19 -0.92 -7.88
C ASN A 53 -19.32 -1.43 -6.98
N ASP A 54 -18.99 -2.20 -5.94
CA ASP A 54 -19.96 -2.66 -4.94
C ASP A 54 -20.44 -1.50 -4.05
N CYS A 55 -19.65 -0.44 -3.90
CA CYS A 55 -19.95 0.71 -3.04
C CYS A 55 -20.54 1.93 -3.76
N LYS A 56 -20.36 2.12 -5.06
CA LYS A 56 -20.63 3.43 -5.73
C LYS A 56 -22.08 3.93 -5.62
N ARG A 57 -23.05 3.05 -5.34
CA ARG A 57 -24.46 3.40 -5.12
C ARG A 57 -24.84 3.59 -3.65
N ASP A 58 -23.96 3.22 -2.73
CA ASP A 58 -24.11 3.53 -1.30
C ASP A 58 -23.79 5.01 -1.04
N TYR A 59 -24.10 5.48 0.17
CA TYR A 59 -23.99 6.89 0.53
C TYR A 59 -22.86 7.14 1.51
N THR A 60 -22.25 8.32 1.37
CA THR A 60 -21.34 8.92 2.35
C THR A 60 -21.51 10.43 2.37
N CYS A 61 -21.03 11.08 3.43
CA CYS A 61 -20.99 12.53 3.56
C CYS A 61 -19.57 13.10 3.50
N LYS A 62 -18.56 12.25 3.32
CA LYS A 62 -17.14 12.61 3.31
C LYS A 62 -16.34 11.78 2.31
N ASP A 63 -15.32 12.40 1.76
CA ASP A 63 -14.29 11.83 0.88
C ASP A 63 -13.11 11.22 1.66
N ASN A 64 -12.70 11.81 2.79
CA ASN A 64 -11.63 11.29 3.63
C ASN A 64 -12.19 10.84 4.98
N TRP A 65 -12.08 9.54 5.26
CA TRP A 65 -12.67 8.90 6.42
C TRP A 65 -11.72 8.78 7.61
N HIS A 66 -10.45 9.17 7.49
CA HIS A 66 -9.55 9.25 8.64
C HIS A 66 -9.81 10.46 9.53
N VAL A 67 -10.35 11.57 9.00
CA VAL A 67 -10.38 12.86 9.71
C VAL A 67 -11.66 13.65 9.47
N GLY A 68 -11.98 14.57 10.37
CA GLY A 68 -13.07 15.54 10.20
C GLY A 68 -14.48 15.00 10.43
N TRP A 69 -14.62 13.89 11.16
CA TRP A 69 -15.91 13.41 11.65
C TRP A 69 -16.35 14.15 12.91
N ASN A 70 -17.66 14.22 13.15
CA ASN A 70 -18.22 14.61 14.43
C ASN A 70 -18.24 13.40 15.39
N TRP A 71 -17.54 13.51 16.51
CA TRP A 71 -17.40 12.44 17.52
C TRP A 71 -18.14 12.70 18.84
N THR A 72 -18.92 13.79 18.94
CA THR A 72 -19.59 14.19 20.21
C THR A 72 -20.47 13.08 20.80
N GLY A 73 -21.00 12.18 19.96
CA GLY A 73 -21.83 11.04 20.37
C GLY A 73 -21.08 9.73 20.61
N GLY A 74 -19.74 9.73 20.66
CA GLY A 74 -18.92 8.51 20.83
C GLY A 74 -18.77 7.62 19.60
N ILE A 75 -19.56 7.88 18.55
CA ILE A 75 -19.44 7.28 17.22
C ILE A 75 -19.29 8.39 16.18
N ASN A 76 -18.65 8.09 15.04
CA ASN A 76 -18.50 9.07 13.98
C ASN A 76 -19.86 9.39 13.33
N LYS A 77 -20.14 10.69 13.23
CA LYS A 77 -21.30 11.23 12.51
C LYS A 77 -20.83 12.24 11.48
N CYS A 78 -21.63 12.43 10.43
CA CYS A 78 -21.42 13.47 9.45
C CYS A 78 -21.25 14.84 10.12
N PRO A 79 -20.22 15.62 9.76
CA PRO A 79 -20.04 16.96 10.31
C PRO A 79 -21.18 17.88 9.87
N GLU A 80 -21.41 18.94 10.65
CA GLU A 80 -22.44 19.93 10.33
C GLU A 80 -22.22 20.55 8.95
N GLY A 81 -23.30 20.79 8.21
CA GLY A 81 -23.26 21.33 6.85
C GLY A 81 -22.86 20.33 5.75
N SER A 82 -22.44 19.11 6.10
CA SER A 82 -22.19 18.06 5.09
C SER A 82 -23.48 17.44 4.58
N GLN A 83 -23.48 17.03 3.31
CA GLN A 83 -24.60 16.37 2.66
C GLN A 83 -24.24 14.92 2.31
N CYS A 84 -25.16 14.00 2.57
CA CYS A 84 -25.04 12.62 2.12
C CYS A 84 -25.24 12.56 0.59
N ARG A 85 -24.23 12.07 -0.12
CA ARG A 85 -24.23 11.84 -1.57
C ARG A 85 -23.82 10.41 -1.84
N THR A 86 -24.01 9.93 -3.07
CA THR A 86 -23.52 8.59 -3.41
C THR A 86 -22.00 8.56 -3.38
N ILE A 87 -21.40 7.42 -3.05
CA ILE A 87 -19.95 7.22 -3.13
C ILE A 87 -19.47 7.50 -4.57
N GLY A 88 -20.26 7.15 -5.59
CA GLY A 88 -19.98 7.52 -6.97
C GLY A 88 -19.84 9.02 -7.19
N ASP A 89 -20.76 9.83 -6.65
CA ASP A 89 -20.72 11.30 -6.78
C ASP A 89 -19.56 11.94 -5.99
N VAL A 90 -19.14 11.31 -4.89
CA VAL A 90 -18.08 11.83 -4.03
C VAL A 90 -16.70 11.53 -4.63
N TYR A 91 -16.47 10.33 -5.15
CA TYR A 91 -15.15 9.89 -5.57
C TYR A 91 -14.95 9.84 -7.10
N GLY A 92 -16.00 9.62 -7.89
CA GLY A 92 -15.95 9.60 -9.36
C GLY A 92 -15.23 8.40 -10.00
N SER A 93 -14.22 7.83 -9.35
CA SER A 93 -13.43 6.70 -9.87
C SER A 93 -12.93 5.78 -8.74
N ALA A 94 -12.60 4.54 -9.10
CA ALA A 94 -12.04 3.57 -8.16
C ALA A 94 -10.71 4.03 -7.58
N SER A 95 -9.79 4.56 -8.41
CA SER A 95 -8.49 5.05 -7.94
C SER A 95 -8.64 6.14 -6.89
N ASN A 96 -9.46 7.17 -7.16
CA ASN A 96 -9.72 8.22 -6.18
C ASN A 96 -10.38 7.67 -4.92
N PHE A 97 -11.28 6.70 -5.03
CA PHE A 97 -11.90 6.06 -3.86
C PHE A 97 -10.87 5.37 -2.96
N CYS A 98 -10.10 4.41 -3.50
CA CYS A 98 -9.16 3.61 -2.71
C CYS A 98 -7.99 4.45 -2.16
N GLU A 99 -7.55 5.46 -2.90
CA GLU A 99 -6.46 6.35 -2.47
C GLU A 99 -6.93 7.37 -1.43
N THR A 100 -8.14 7.92 -1.54
CA THR A 100 -8.57 9.04 -0.70
C THR A 100 -9.28 8.59 0.59
N VAL A 101 -10.08 7.53 0.55
CA VAL A 101 -10.94 7.13 1.69
C VAL A 101 -10.14 6.98 2.99
N TRP A 102 -8.93 6.43 2.91
CA TRP A 102 -8.00 6.26 4.02
C TRP A 102 -6.73 7.11 3.88
N SER A 103 -6.82 8.32 3.33
CA SER A 103 -5.69 9.28 3.24
C SER A 103 -4.39 8.64 2.76
N ASN A 104 -4.41 8.08 1.55
CA ASN A 104 -3.28 7.45 0.87
C ASN A 104 -2.68 6.23 1.59
N SER A 105 -3.46 5.51 2.40
CA SER A 105 -3.07 4.17 2.85
C SER A 105 -2.78 3.26 1.65
N TYR A 106 -3.62 3.33 0.61
CA TYR A 106 -3.45 2.59 -0.63
C TYR A 106 -3.08 3.51 -1.78
N LYS A 107 -2.44 2.90 -2.77
CA LYS A 107 -2.18 3.43 -4.09
C LYS A 107 -2.78 2.49 -5.13
N TYR A 108 -3.60 3.04 -6.02
CA TYR A 108 -4.16 2.25 -7.11
C TYR A 108 -3.05 1.82 -8.08
N THR A 109 -3.17 0.62 -8.64
CA THR A 109 -2.26 0.12 -9.66
C THR A 109 -3.03 -0.46 -10.84
N THR A 110 -2.38 -0.53 -12.00
CA THR A 110 -2.87 -1.30 -13.16
C THR A 110 -2.39 -2.75 -13.14
N HIS A 111 -1.69 -3.16 -12.07
CA HIS A 111 -1.24 -4.52 -11.91
C HIS A 111 -2.43 -5.41 -11.52
N LYS A 112 -2.52 -6.55 -12.20
CA LYS A 112 -3.58 -7.53 -12.03
C LYS A 112 -3.33 -8.41 -10.82
N ARG A 113 -4.39 -8.93 -10.19
CA ARG A 113 -4.28 -10.02 -9.20
C ARG A 113 -3.36 -11.13 -9.74
N GLY A 114 -2.49 -11.65 -8.89
CA GLY A 114 -1.52 -12.71 -9.26
C GLY A 114 -0.27 -12.24 -10.03
N SER A 115 -0.16 -10.96 -10.41
CA SER A 115 1.04 -10.42 -11.08
C SER A 115 2.32 -10.46 -10.23
N GLY A 116 2.18 -10.55 -8.91
CA GLY A 116 3.30 -10.41 -7.97
C GLY A 116 3.77 -8.97 -7.77
N GLN A 117 3.06 -7.98 -8.31
CA GLN A 117 3.42 -6.55 -8.28
C GLN A 117 2.39 -5.67 -7.57
N CYS A 118 1.32 -6.26 -7.04
CA CYS A 118 0.31 -5.57 -6.23
C CYS A 118 -0.20 -6.51 -5.14
N LEU A 119 -0.62 -5.92 -4.03
CA LEU A 119 -1.20 -6.62 -2.90
C LEU A 119 -2.69 -6.87 -3.14
N GLN A 120 -3.10 -8.09 -2.79
CA GLN A 120 -4.49 -8.56 -2.85
C GLN A 120 -5.06 -8.54 -1.44
N VAL A 121 -6.20 -7.86 -1.25
CA VAL A 121 -6.96 -7.94 0.00
C VAL A 121 -7.92 -9.13 -0.03
N TRP A 122 -8.33 -9.57 -1.23
CA TRP A 122 -9.10 -10.80 -1.45
C TRP A 122 -8.22 -11.90 -2.07
N PHE A 123 -8.07 -13.03 -1.39
CA PHE A 123 -7.40 -14.21 -1.92
C PHE A 123 -7.89 -15.49 -1.21
N ASN A 124 -7.72 -16.63 -1.88
CA ASN A 124 -8.05 -17.92 -1.31
C ASN A 124 -6.88 -18.43 -0.45
N VAL A 125 -7.14 -18.65 0.84
CA VAL A 125 -6.11 -19.09 1.80
C VAL A 125 -5.56 -20.48 1.49
N THR A 126 -6.30 -21.35 0.80
CA THR A 126 -5.82 -22.70 0.44
C THR A 126 -4.72 -22.67 -0.62
N ASP A 127 -4.68 -21.61 -1.43
CA ASP A 127 -3.70 -21.44 -2.51
C ASP A 127 -2.42 -20.74 -2.01
N GLY A 128 -2.37 -20.44 -0.70
CA GLY A 128 -1.32 -19.69 -0.05
C GLY A 128 -1.54 -18.17 -0.14
N ASN A 129 -0.83 -17.42 0.69
CA ASN A 129 -0.91 -15.96 0.70
C ASN A 129 -0.07 -15.37 -0.46
N PRO A 130 -0.68 -14.74 -1.48
CA PRO A 130 0.06 -14.20 -2.63
C PRO A 130 0.92 -12.98 -2.27
N ASN A 131 0.60 -12.31 -1.16
CA ASN A 131 1.24 -11.07 -0.74
C ASN A 131 2.66 -11.27 -0.22
N VAL A 132 3.04 -12.51 0.12
CA VAL A 132 4.42 -12.85 0.53
C VAL A 132 5.41 -12.46 -0.56
N LYS A 133 5.15 -12.91 -1.80
CA LYS A 133 6.04 -12.64 -2.95
C LYS A 133 6.07 -11.15 -3.32
N VAL A 134 4.94 -10.46 -3.17
CA VAL A 134 4.83 -9.02 -3.43
C VAL A 134 5.67 -8.23 -2.43
N ALA A 135 5.55 -8.53 -1.14
CA ALA A 135 6.33 -7.88 -0.09
C ALA A 135 7.83 -8.12 -0.28
N GLU A 136 8.25 -9.35 -0.59
CA GLU A 136 9.65 -9.68 -0.88
C GLU A 136 10.18 -8.91 -2.10
N TYR A 137 9.39 -8.80 -3.16
CA TYR A 137 9.75 -8.05 -4.36
C TYR A 137 10.03 -6.57 -4.03
N TYR A 138 9.10 -5.91 -3.33
CA TYR A 138 9.27 -4.49 -2.97
C TYR A 138 10.34 -4.26 -1.90
N ALA A 139 10.54 -5.20 -0.97
CA ALA A 139 11.62 -5.13 0.01
C ALA A 139 12.99 -5.19 -0.69
N LYS A 140 13.16 -6.08 -1.69
CA LYS A 140 14.40 -6.19 -2.48
C LYS A 140 14.66 -4.94 -3.31
N LEU A 141 13.63 -4.36 -3.93
CA LEU A 141 13.78 -3.12 -4.69
C LEU A 141 14.27 -1.96 -3.81
N ARG A 142 13.74 -1.84 -2.59
CA ARG A 142 14.19 -0.82 -1.63
C ARG A 142 15.58 -1.10 -1.07
N GLY A 143 15.91 -2.36 -0.81
CA GLY A 143 17.25 -2.77 -0.35
C GLY A 143 18.34 -2.61 -1.40
N GLY A 144 18.03 -2.88 -2.67
CA GLY A 144 18.96 -2.75 -3.80
C GLY A 144 19.31 -1.30 -4.16
N ALA A 145 18.47 -0.34 -3.78
CA ALA A 145 18.76 1.10 -3.96
C ALA A 145 19.83 1.64 -2.99
N ASN A 146 20.21 0.86 -1.95
CA ASN A 146 21.14 1.27 -0.90
C ASN A 146 22.50 0.54 -0.94
N VAL A 147 22.84 -0.17 -2.02
CA VAL A 147 24.20 -0.74 -2.17
C VAL A 147 25.11 0.33 -2.79
N PRO A 148 26.09 0.90 -2.06
CA PRO A 148 27.14 1.65 -2.72
C PRO A 148 27.85 0.67 -3.64
N GLN A 149 27.91 0.95 -4.94
CA GLN A 149 28.83 0.26 -5.83
C GLN A 149 30.26 0.53 -5.33
N VAL A 150 30.75 -0.34 -4.43
CA VAL A 150 32.18 -0.43 -4.19
C VAL A 150 32.74 -1.06 -5.46
N GLY A 151 33.17 -0.20 -6.39
CA GLY A 151 33.81 -0.62 -7.62
C GLY A 151 34.96 -1.56 -7.29
N LEU A 152 34.90 -2.76 -7.83
CA LEU A 152 35.96 -3.77 -7.73
C LEU A 152 37.18 -3.26 -8.52
N LEU A 153 38.06 -2.49 -7.86
CA LEU A 153 39.36 -2.11 -8.41
C LEU A 153 40.26 -3.35 -8.45
N LEU A 154 40.32 -4.01 -9.59
CA LEU A 154 41.34 -5.02 -9.91
C LEU A 154 42.68 -4.30 -10.15
N LEU A 155 43.52 -4.20 -9.11
CA LEU A 155 44.92 -3.81 -9.25
C LEU A 155 45.70 -5.00 -9.83
N VAL A 156 46.02 -4.93 -11.13
CA VAL A 156 47.00 -5.82 -11.75
C VAL A 156 48.40 -5.26 -11.45
N SER A 157 49.10 -5.85 -10.50
CA SER A 157 50.52 -5.56 -10.25
C SER A 157 51.39 -6.33 -11.24
N LEU A 158 51.99 -5.63 -12.21
CA LEU A 158 53.14 -6.16 -12.96
C LEU A 158 54.36 -6.16 -12.04
N THR A 159 54.73 -7.32 -11.50
CA THR A 159 56.06 -7.52 -10.92
C THR A 159 57.04 -7.86 -12.04
N ALA A 160 57.77 -6.85 -12.53
CA ALA A 160 59.02 -7.07 -13.25
C ALA A 160 60.11 -7.40 -12.22
N MET A 161 60.44 -8.68 -12.08
CA MET A 161 61.60 -9.15 -11.31
C MET A 161 62.78 -9.40 -12.26
N GLY A 162 63.88 -8.68 -12.00
CA GLY A 162 65.28 -9.09 -12.19
C GLY A 162 65.75 -9.33 -13.62
N ILE A 163 66.96 -8.92 -14.02
CA ILE A 163 68.22 -9.21 -13.33
C ILE A 163 69.23 -8.09 -13.65
N LEU A 164 69.78 -7.52 -12.58
CA LEU A 164 71.07 -6.84 -12.45
C LEU A 164 72.19 -7.88 -12.74
N ASN A 165 73.30 -7.67 -13.44
CA ASN A 165 74.36 -6.68 -13.25
C ASN A 165 75.57 -7.07 -14.16
N PHE A 166 76.33 -6.03 -14.56
CA PHE A 166 77.80 -5.91 -14.64
C PHE A 166 78.70 -6.83 -15.49
N ASP A 167 79.62 -6.11 -16.15
CA ASP A 167 80.84 -6.42 -16.92
C ASP A 167 80.70 -7.03 -18.33
#